data_AF-A0A842YEI2-F1
#
_entry.id   AF-A0A842YEI2-F1
#
_cell.length_a   1.000
_cell.length_b   1.000
_cell.length_c   1.000
_cell.angle_alpha   90.00
_cell.angle_beta   90.00
_cell.angle_gamma   90.00
#
_symmetry.space_group_name_H-M   'P 1'
#
loop_
_entity.id
_entity.type
_entity.pdbx_description
1 polymer ?
#
loop_
_entity_poly.entity_id
_entity_poly.type
_entity_poly.pdbx_seq_one_letter_code
_entity_poly.pdbx_strand_id
1 'polypeptide(L)'
;MISNRKTTLALFTLMLVGICIPLAAAQGNSLEYQYSAGIVSLTTDDIAIKVTGNNQAPHFHWWDPNTPDVDYHVMFVKMFEANDTNSDGVFNNASDRVIGAPFALPTTDWDFSGFIT
;
A
#
# COMPACT_ATOMS: atom_id res chain seq x y z
N MET A 1 34.93 35.99 -17.02
CA MET A 1 34.78 35.05 -15.89
C MET A 1 33.29 34.66 -15.63
N ILE A 2 32.47 34.48 -16.68
CA ILE A 2 31.02 34.17 -16.59
C ILE A 2 30.68 32.78 -17.15
N SER A 3 31.56 32.21 -17.99
CA SER A 3 31.35 30.90 -18.63
C SER A 3 31.30 29.75 -17.60
N ASN A 4 32.28 29.69 -16.69
CA ASN A 4 32.43 28.60 -15.72
C ASN A 4 31.22 28.44 -14.79
N ARG A 5 30.52 29.54 -14.45
CA ARG A 5 29.36 29.50 -13.53
C ARG A 5 28.14 28.82 -14.15
N LYS A 6 27.94 28.97 -15.47
CA LYS A 6 26.84 28.32 -16.20
C LYS A 6 27.12 26.84 -16.42
N THR A 7 28.38 26.48 -16.68
CA THR A 7 28.81 25.09 -16.81
C THR A 7 28.72 24.33 -15.50
N THR A 8 29.13 24.94 -14.38
CA THR A 8 28.99 24.31 -13.05
C THR A 8 27.53 24.10 -12.66
N LEU A 9 26.64 25.06 -12.98
CA LEU A 9 25.22 24.93 -12.67
C LEU A 9 24.57 23.81 -13.51
N ALA A 10 24.89 23.73 -14.80
CA ALA A 10 24.41 22.65 -15.67
C ALA A 10 24.89 21.28 -15.21
N LEU A 11 26.14 21.16 -14.73
CA LEU A 11 26.67 19.91 -14.17
C LEU A 11 25.94 19.49 -12.89
N PHE A 12 25.62 20.45 -12.02
CA PHE A 12 24.90 20.20 -10.77
C PHE A 12 23.45 19.77 -11.04
N THR A 13 22.79 20.37 -12.03
CA THR A 13 21.46 19.95 -12.49
C THR A 13 21.48 18.55 -13.09
N LEU A 14 22.50 18.22 -13.89
CA LEU A 14 22.65 16.88 -14.47
C LEU A 14 22.92 15.81 -13.40
N MET A 15 23.70 16.16 -12.37
CA MET A 15 23.88 15.31 -11.19
C MET A 15 22.58 15.11 -10.44
N LEU A 16 21.79 16.17 -10.18
CA LEU A 16 20.49 16.06 -9.50
C LEU A 16 19.49 15.18 -10.26
N VAL A 17 19.47 15.27 -11.59
CA VAL A 17 18.59 14.42 -12.42
C VAL A 17 19.09 12.96 -12.44
N GLY A 18 20.40 12.74 -12.37
CA GLY A 18 21.00 11.40 -12.34
C GLY A 18 20.73 10.60 -11.07
N ILE A 19 20.53 11.26 -9.92
CA ILE A 19 20.17 10.59 -8.65
C ILE A 19 18.67 10.23 -8.57
N CYS A 20 17.84 10.79 -9.45
CA CYS A 20 16.40 10.52 -9.50
C CYS A 20 16.02 9.35 -10.41
N ILE A 21 16.97 8.65 -11.02
CA ILE A 21 16.69 7.44 -11.78
C ILE A 21 16.72 6.27 -10.79
N PRO A 22 15.59 5.66 -10.39
CA PRO A 22 15.67 4.34 -9.79
C PRO A 22 16.32 3.42 -10.82
N LEU A 23 17.53 2.95 -10.53
CA LEU A 23 18.13 1.81 -11.23
C LEU A 23 17.19 0.61 -10.98
N ALA A 24 16.25 0.39 -11.88
CA ALA A 24 15.64 -0.91 -12.07
C ALA A 24 16.74 -1.85 -12.60
N ALA A 25 17.49 -2.42 -11.67
CA ALA A 25 18.51 -3.41 -11.96
C ALA A 25 17.87 -4.80 -12.00
N ALA A 26 18.00 -5.42 -13.19
CA ALA A 26 18.15 -6.84 -13.45
C ALA A 26 16.91 -7.75 -13.32
N GLN A 27 16.38 -8.04 -14.52
CA GLN A 27 15.49 -9.15 -14.89
C GLN A 27 15.96 -10.51 -14.34
N GLY A 28 15.07 -11.18 -13.60
CA GLY A 28 15.15 -12.61 -13.29
C GLY A 28 14.11 -12.97 -12.23
N ASN A 29 12.92 -13.44 -12.61
CA ASN A 29 11.78 -13.71 -11.71
C ASN A 29 11.67 -12.67 -10.58
N SER A 30 11.85 -11.40 -10.94
CA SER A 30 12.27 -10.37 -10.01
C SER A 30 11.04 -9.72 -9.41
N LEU A 31 10.79 -10.02 -8.13
CA LEU A 31 9.80 -9.32 -7.34
C LEU A 31 10.12 -7.81 -7.32
N GLU A 32 9.26 -7.02 -7.94
CA GLU A 32 9.36 -5.56 -7.97
C GLU A 32 8.65 -4.99 -6.74
N TYR A 33 9.40 -4.62 -5.71
CA TYR A 33 8.86 -4.01 -4.50
C TYR A 33 9.04 -2.49 -4.50
N GLN A 34 7.97 -1.76 -4.19
CA GLN A 34 8.00 -0.32 -4.01
C GLN A 34 7.20 0.07 -2.75
N TYR A 35 7.75 1.00 -1.97
CA TYR A 35 7.05 1.64 -0.87
C TYR A 35 7.17 3.15 -1.01
N SER A 36 6.03 3.83 -1.06
CA SER A 36 5.97 5.29 -1.15
C SER A 36 4.71 5.82 -0.49
N ALA A 37 4.87 6.82 0.38
CA ALA A 37 3.76 7.54 1.01
C ALA A 37 2.69 6.65 1.69
N GLY A 38 3.10 5.51 2.26
CA GLY A 38 2.18 4.55 2.92
C GLY A 38 1.37 3.67 1.96
N ILE A 39 1.85 3.57 0.71
CA ILE A 39 1.39 2.64 -0.30
C ILE A 39 2.53 1.66 -0.58
N VAL A 40 2.22 0.38 -0.47
CA VAL A 40 3.10 -0.71 -0.89
C VAL A 40 2.60 -1.20 -2.23
N SER A 41 3.52 -1.41 -3.18
CA SER A 41 3.27 -2.10 -4.44
C SER A 41 4.27 -3.23 -4.60
N LEU A 42 3.78 -4.40 -4.99
CA LEU A 42 4.58 -5.58 -5.28
C LEU A 42 4.10 -6.16 -6.60
N THR A 43 5.00 -6.31 -7.57
CA THR A 43 4.66 -6.87 -8.88
C THR A 43 5.59 -8.04 -9.20
N THR A 44 5.01 -9.12 -9.69
CA THR A 44 5.70 -10.24 -10.34
C THR A 44 5.15 -10.41 -11.76
N ASP A 45 5.62 -11.42 -12.48
CA ASP A 45 5.08 -11.74 -13.82
C ASP A 45 3.62 -12.25 -13.75
N ASP A 46 3.18 -12.77 -12.60
CA ASP A 46 1.88 -13.44 -12.44
C ASP A 46 0.88 -12.62 -11.60
N ILE A 47 1.36 -11.76 -10.70
CA ILE A 47 0.50 -11.03 -9.78
C ILE A 47 1.07 -9.65 -9.43
N ALA A 48 0.19 -8.66 -9.43
CA ALA A 48 0.45 -7.36 -8.84
C ALA A 48 -0.40 -7.19 -7.58
N ILE A 49 0.19 -6.63 -6.53
CA ILE A 49 -0.43 -6.37 -5.24
C ILE A 49 -0.20 -4.91 -4.88
N LYS A 50 -1.24 -4.24 -4.38
CA LYS A 50 -1.15 -2.90 -3.81
C LYS A 50 -1.84 -2.85 -2.46
N VAL A 51 -1.16 -2.31 -1.46
CA VAL A 51 -1.71 -2.14 -0.11
C VAL A 51 -1.62 -0.67 0.27
N THR A 52 -2.73 -0.09 0.73
CA THR A 52 -2.79 1.29 1.22
C THR A 52 -3.18 1.30 2.70
N GLY A 53 -2.48 2.11 3.50
CA GLY A 53 -2.79 2.28 4.93
C GLY A 53 -2.64 3.72 5.46
N ASN A 54 -1.97 4.61 4.74
CA ASN A 54 -1.75 5.99 5.20
C ASN A 54 -3.00 6.86 5.03
N ASN A 55 -3.58 7.30 6.15
CA ASN A 55 -4.83 8.08 6.22
C ASN A 55 -6.03 7.41 5.52
N GLN A 56 -5.97 6.09 5.33
CA GLN A 56 -6.99 5.28 4.70
C GLN A 56 -7.18 3.99 5.50
N ALA A 57 -8.34 3.36 5.34
CA ALA A 57 -8.54 2.00 5.83
C ALA A 57 -7.50 1.05 5.18
N PRO A 58 -7.05 -0.01 5.87
CA PRO A 58 -6.29 -1.07 5.25
C PRO A 58 -7.05 -1.60 4.03
N HIS A 59 -6.49 -1.40 2.86
CA HIS A 59 -7.10 -1.75 1.58
C HIS A 59 -6.08 -2.50 0.73
N PHE A 60 -6.41 -3.75 0.44
CA PHE A 60 -5.61 -4.68 -0.33
C PHE A 60 -6.22 -4.78 -1.72
N HIS A 61 -5.39 -4.66 -2.76
CA HIS A 61 -5.76 -4.81 -4.16
C HIS A 61 -4.82 -5.84 -4.78
N TRP A 62 -5.32 -6.70 -5.66
CA TRP A 62 -4.50 -7.60 -6.45
C TRP A 62 -5.12 -7.94 -7.80
N TRP A 63 -4.28 -8.11 -8.82
CA TRP A 63 -4.71 -8.36 -10.20
C TRP A 63 -3.61 -9.09 -10.99
N ASP A 64 -3.98 -9.65 -12.16
CA ASP A 64 -3.03 -10.12 -13.16
C ASP A 64 -2.42 -8.90 -13.88
N PRO A 65 -1.10 -8.67 -13.77
CA PRO A 65 -0.45 -7.50 -14.36
C PRO A 65 -0.50 -7.48 -15.90
N ASN A 66 -0.67 -8.64 -16.54
CA ASN A 66 -0.75 -8.77 -17.99
C ASN A 66 -2.18 -8.64 -18.51
N THR A 67 -3.17 -8.87 -17.64
CA THR A 67 -4.60 -8.84 -17.98
C THR A 67 -5.40 -8.12 -16.87
N PRO A 68 -5.28 -6.79 -16.71
CA PRO A 68 -5.86 -6.05 -15.58
C PRO A 68 -7.38 -5.81 -15.69
N ASP A 69 -8.11 -6.69 -16.38
CA ASP A 69 -9.56 -6.57 -16.57
C ASP A 69 -10.34 -6.84 -15.28
N VAL A 70 -9.71 -7.51 -14.32
CA VAL A 70 -10.29 -7.83 -13.01
C VAL A 70 -9.33 -7.40 -11.91
N ASP A 71 -9.80 -6.48 -11.07
CA ASP A 71 -9.11 -6.00 -9.87
C ASP A 71 -9.87 -6.52 -8.63
N TYR A 72 -9.19 -7.35 -7.84
CA TYR A 72 -9.75 -7.89 -6.61
C TYR A 72 -9.31 -7.02 -5.45
N HIS A 73 -10.23 -6.70 -4.56
CA HIS A 73 -9.90 -5.84 -3.43
C HIS A 73 -10.68 -6.15 -2.16
N VAL A 74 -10.01 -5.97 -1.02
CA VAL A 74 -10.58 -6.12 0.32
C VAL A 74 -10.21 -4.89 1.14
N MET A 75 -11.22 -4.25 1.74
CA MET A 75 -11.05 -3.08 2.58
C MET A 75 -11.67 -3.31 3.96
N PHE A 76 -10.90 -3.00 5.01
CA PHE A 76 -11.37 -3.09 6.38
C PHE A 76 -11.77 -1.70 6.88
N VAL A 77 -13.08 -1.44 7.00
CA VAL A 77 -13.59 -0.08 7.30
C VAL A 77 -13.74 0.15 8.80
N LYS A 78 -14.26 -0.84 9.54
CA LYS A 78 -14.57 -0.73 10.96
C LYS A 78 -14.35 -2.05 11.67
N MET A 79 -14.01 -1.95 12.95
CA MET A 79 -14.03 -3.05 13.91
C MET A 79 -15.11 -2.77 14.95
N PHE A 80 -15.88 -3.78 15.34
CA PHE A 80 -16.89 -3.64 16.38
C PHE A 80 -16.84 -4.83 17.32
N GLU A 81 -17.26 -4.60 18.55
CA GLU A 81 -17.48 -5.63 19.55
C GLU A 81 -18.97 -5.92 19.64
N ALA A 82 -19.34 -7.18 19.82
CA ALA A 82 -20.72 -7.59 20.03
C ALA A 82 -20.81 -8.61 21.16
N ASN A 83 -21.91 -8.54 21.91
CA ASN A 83 -22.29 -9.58 22.84
C ASN A 83 -23.14 -10.62 22.07
N ASP A 84 -22.59 -11.82 21.95
CA ASP A 84 -23.26 -13.01 21.46
C ASP A 84 -24.33 -13.45 22.49
N THR A 85 -25.58 -13.10 22.19
CA THR A 85 -26.66 -13.16 23.20
C THR A 85 -27.14 -14.57 23.44
N ASN A 86 -27.04 -15.45 22.45
CA ASN A 86 -27.41 -16.86 22.55
C ASN A 86 -26.20 -17.80 22.72
N SER A 87 -24.98 -17.27 22.70
CA SER A 87 -23.72 -18.00 22.90
C SER A 87 -23.48 -19.09 21.86
N ASP A 88 -23.87 -18.85 20.61
CA ASP A 88 -23.72 -19.82 19.51
C ASP A 88 -22.41 -19.62 18.71
N GLY A 89 -21.65 -18.57 18.99
CA GLY A 89 -20.38 -18.24 18.37
C GLY A 89 -20.49 -17.56 17.00
N VAL A 90 -21.70 -17.20 16.55
CA VAL A 90 -21.96 -16.60 15.25
C VAL A 90 -22.64 -15.25 15.42
N PHE A 91 -21.99 -14.18 14.93
CA PHE A 91 -22.62 -12.87 14.95
C PHE A 91 -23.87 -12.82 14.07
N ASN A 92 -24.97 -12.37 14.66
CA ASN A 92 -26.22 -12.06 13.98
C ASN A 92 -26.78 -10.72 14.48
N ASN A 93 -26.88 -9.74 13.58
CA ASN A 93 -27.38 -8.40 13.91
C ASN A 93 -28.86 -8.34 14.37
N ALA A 94 -29.63 -9.41 14.21
CA ALA A 94 -31.01 -9.48 14.70
C ALA A 94 -31.12 -9.92 16.17
N SER A 95 -30.20 -10.74 16.65
CA SER A 95 -30.20 -11.29 18.01
C SER A 95 -29.10 -10.74 18.90
N ASP A 96 -27.96 -10.37 18.32
CA ASP A 96 -26.79 -9.89 19.05
C ASP A 96 -26.77 -8.38 19.18
N ARG A 97 -26.02 -7.94 20.18
CA ARG A 97 -25.91 -6.54 20.50
C ARG A 97 -24.49 -6.05 20.29
N VAL A 98 -24.32 -5.13 19.33
CA VAL A 98 -23.09 -4.34 19.20
C VAL A 98 -22.89 -3.49 20.46
N ILE A 99 -21.67 -3.53 20.99
CA ILE A 99 -21.26 -2.81 22.19
C ILE A 99 -20.50 -1.54 21.79
N GLY A 100 -20.97 -0.40 22.33
CA GLY A 100 -20.34 0.89 22.08
C GLY A 100 -20.42 1.35 20.62
N ALA A 101 -19.54 2.27 20.25
CA ALA A 101 -19.40 2.74 18.89
C ALA A 101 -18.34 1.90 18.15
N PRO A 102 -18.60 1.42 16.93
CA PRO A 102 -17.58 0.76 16.12
C PRO A 102 -16.34 1.64 15.92
N PHE A 103 -15.17 1.04 16.04
CA PHE A 103 -13.89 1.69 15.82
C PHE A 103 -13.63 1.83 14.31
N ALA A 104 -13.44 3.06 13.83
CA ALA A 104 -13.19 3.35 12.42
C ALA A 104 -11.71 3.17 12.09
N LEU A 105 -11.39 2.17 11.28
CA LEU A 105 -10.00 1.83 10.94
C LEU A 105 -9.25 2.92 10.15
N PRO A 106 -9.88 3.79 9.33
CA PRO A 106 -9.20 4.95 8.75
C PRO A 106 -8.65 5.96 9.76
N THR A 107 -9.07 5.90 11.04
CA THR A 107 -8.63 6.86 12.07
C THR A 107 -7.34 6.43 12.78
N THR A 108 -6.71 5.36 12.31
CA THR A 108 -5.46 4.82 12.85
C THR A 108 -4.33 5.05 11.86
N ASP A 109 -3.15 5.43 12.37
CA ASP A 109 -1.93 5.49 11.60
C ASP A 109 -1.42 4.07 11.35
N TRP A 110 -1.82 3.47 10.23
CA TRP A 110 -1.33 2.15 9.84
C TRP A 110 0.09 2.26 9.31
N ASP A 111 0.99 1.48 9.92
CA ASP A 111 2.34 1.30 9.42
C ASP A 111 2.49 -0.09 8.80
N PHE A 112 3.26 -0.17 7.73
CA PHE A 112 3.54 -1.42 7.05
C PHE A 112 4.80 -2.05 7.64
N SER A 113 4.71 -3.30 8.09
CA SER A 113 5.83 -4.01 8.73
C SER A 113 6.99 -4.36 7.78
N GLY A 114 6.88 -3.99 6.49
CA GLY A 114 7.83 -4.36 5.44
C GLY A 114 7.56 -5.75 4.87
N PHE A 115 8.30 -6.07 3.80
CA PHE A 115 8.30 -7.40 3.19
C PHE A 115 9.60 -8.12 3.58
N ILE A 116 9.49 -9.33 4.15
CA ILE A 116 10.65 -10.16 4.49
C ILE A 116 10.82 -11.18 3.36
N THR A 117 11.94 -11.11 2.64
CA THR A 117 12.36 -12.06 1.60
C THR A 117 13.22 -13.18 2.18
#